data_AF-A0A257KBC5-F1
#
_entry.id   AF-A0A257KBC5-F1
#
_cell.length_a   1.000
_cell.length_b   1.000
_cell.length_c   1.000
_cell.angle_alpha   90.00
_cell.angle_beta   90.00
_cell.angle_gamma   90.00
#
_symmetry.space_group_name_H-M   'P 1'
#
loop_
_entity.id
_entity.type
_entity.pdbx_description
1 polymer ?
#
loop_
_entity_poly.entity_id
_entity_poly.type
_entity_poly.pdbx_seq_one_letter_code
_entity_poly.pdbx_strand_id
1 'polypeptide(L)' 'MDMTTQMKKNLISRIKDSTDLTFLNALQTIFDATEKELFQLSREQQNAIETSRKQIIEGDFRKNEEVLSDMKTWLKKQ' A
#
# COMPACT_ATOMS: atom_id res chain seq x y z
N MET A 1 4.02 29.89 23.33
CA MET A 1 3.97 28.43 23.12
C MET A 1 3.18 28.20 21.84
N ASP A 2 3.73 27.45 20.90
CA ASP A 2 3.15 27.28 19.56
C ASP A 2 1.79 26.54 19.62
N MET A 3 0.75 27.07 18.97
CA MET A 3 -0.60 26.49 18.98
C MET A 3 -0.60 25.06 18.42
N THR A 4 0.26 24.77 17.45
CA THR A 4 0.43 23.42 16.90
C THR A 4 0.96 22.46 17.97
N THR A 5 1.90 22.91 18.81
CA THR A 5 2.41 22.14 19.95
C THR A 5 1.31 21.85 20.98
N GLN A 6 0.42 22.80 21.25
CA GLN A 6 -0.71 22.59 22.17
C GLN A 6 -1.72 21.59 21.60
N MET A 7 -2.07 21.72 20.32
CA MET A 7 -2.98 20.79 19.65
C MET A 7 -2.45 19.36 19.65
N LYS A 8 -1.15 19.17 19.37
CA LYS A 8 -0.48 17.85 19.43
C LYS A 8 -0.60 17.22 20.81
N LYS A 9 -0.33 17.98 21.88
CA LYS A 9 -0.44 17.49 23.26
C LYS A 9 -1.86 17.04 23.60
N ASN A 10 -2.86 17.81 23.19
CA ASN A 10 -4.26 17.48 23.43
C ASN A 10 -4.68 16.18 22.71
N LEU A 11 -4.28 16.01 21.44
CA LEU A 11 -4.55 14.80 20.67
C LEU A 11 -3.90 13.56 21.30
N ILE A 12 -2.62 13.66 21.69
CA ILE A 12 -1.89 12.56 22.34
C ILE A 12 -2.58 12.15 23.64
N SER A 13 -3.00 13.12 24.48
CA SER A 13 -3.73 12.81 25.71
C SER A 13 -5.03 12.08 25.40
N ARG A 14 -5.83 12.60 24.48
CA ARG A 14 -7.14 12.02 24.14
C ARG A 14 -7.04 10.61 23.55
N ILE A 15 -5.98 10.31 22.79
CA ILE A 15 -5.71 8.96 22.29
C ILE A 15 -5.29 8.04 23.44
N LYS A 16 -4.37 8.50 24.30
CA LYS A 16 -3.85 7.72 25.43
C LYS A 16 -4.94 7.34 26.43
N ASP A 17 -5.89 8.24 26.65
CA ASP A 17 -6.96 8.07 27.65
C ASP A 17 -8.18 7.32 27.09
N SER A 18 -8.24 7.06 25.77
CA SER A 18 -9.39 6.42 25.13
C SER A 18 -9.30 4.89 25.15
N THR A 19 -10.41 4.24 25.52
CA THR A 19 -10.60 2.79 25.40
C THR A 19 -11.62 2.43 24.30
N ASP A 20 -12.14 3.42 23.57
CA ASP A 20 -13.12 3.21 22.50
C ASP A 20 -12.40 2.81 21.20
N LEU A 21 -12.45 1.51 20.90
CA LEU A 21 -11.83 0.93 19.71
C LEU A 21 -12.41 1.48 18.41
N THR A 22 -13.70 1.82 18.37
CA THR A 22 -14.34 2.36 17.17
C THR A 22 -13.78 3.73 16.84
N PHE A 23 -13.63 4.58 17.86
CA PHE A 23 -12.99 5.89 17.74
C PHE A 23 -11.52 5.78 17.33
N LEU A 24 -10.76 4.89 17.97
CA LEU A 24 -9.34 4.69 17.66
C LEU A 24 -9.12 4.18 16.23
N ASN A 25 -9.96 3.26 15.74
CA ASN A 25 -9.92 2.78 14.36
C ASN A 25 -10.24 3.89 13.34
N ALA A 26 -11.21 4.74 13.65
CA ALA A 26 -11.53 5.88 12.79
C ALA A 26 -10.35 6.87 12.72
N LEU A 27 -9.70 7.15 13.85
CA LEU A 27 -8.50 8.00 13.88
C LEU A 27 -7.34 7.39 13.10
N GLN A 28 -7.08 6.09 13.28
CA GLN A 28 -6.04 5.38 12.54
C GLN A 28 -6.27 5.48 11.03
N THR A 29 -7.50 5.20 10.58
CA THR A 29 -7.88 5.31 9.16
C THR A 29 -7.63 6.71 8.61
N ILE A 30 -7.94 7.76 9.38
CA ILE A 30 -7.71 9.15 8.97
C ILE A 30 -6.20 9.42 8.87
N PHE A 31 -5.41 9.00 9.86
CA PHE A 31 -3.96 9.20 9.83
C PHE A 31 -3.33 8.50 8.63
N ASP A 32 -3.66 7.22 8.42
CA ASP A 32 -3.15 6.42 7.31
C ASP A 32 -3.52 7.04 5.95
N ALA A 33 -4.72 7.60 5.80
CA ALA A 33 -5.15 8.29 4.58
C ALA A 33 -4.46 9.65 4.37
N THR A 34 -4.04 10.32 5.46
CA THR A 34 -3.36 11.62 5.40
C THR A 34 -1.85 11.52 5.32
N GLU A 35 -1.29 10.35 5.64
CA GLU A 35 0.12 10.08 5.54
C GLU A 35 0.50 10.09 4.05
N LYS A 36 1.07 11.21 3.59
CA LYS A 36 1.64 11.27 2.25
C LYS A 36 2.84 10.34 2.25
N GLU A 37 2.73 9.21 1.55
CA GLU A 37 3.88 8.35 1.26
C GLU A 37 5.06 9.22 0.82
N LEU A 38 6.21 9.05 1.48
CA LEU A 38 7.46 9.79 1.16
C LEU A 38 7.81 9.67 -0.33
N PHE A 39 7.37 8.59 -0.97
CA PHE A 39 7.40 8.36 -2.40
C PHE A 39 6.01 7.95 -2.87
N GLN A 40 5.26 8.89 -3.44
CA GLN A 40 3.97 8.56 -4.01
C GLN A 40 4.15 7.82 -5.33
N LEU A 41 3.53 6.66 -5.43
CA LEU A 41 3.41 5.96 -6.71
C LEU A 41 2.62 6.83 -7.70
N SER A 42 3.05 6.83 -8.96
CA SER A 42 2.23 7.39 -10.03
C SER A 42 0.92 6.59 -10.14
N ARG A 43 -0.12 7.22 -10.68
CA ARG A 43 -1.40 6.54 -10.93
C ARG A 43 -1.22 5.29 -11.80
N GLU A 44 -0.28 5.32 -12.73
CA GLU A 44 0.07 4.18 -13.58
C GLU A 44 0.68 3.04 -12.77
N GLN A 45 1.59 3.35 -11.85
CA GLN A 45 2.21 2.35 -10.97
C GLN A 45 1.19 1.71 -10.03
N GLN A 46 0.27 2.52 -9.46
CA GLN A 46 -0.82 2.01 -8.63
C GLN A 46 -1.72 1.05 -9.43
N ASN A 47 -2.17 1.48 -10.60
CA ASN A 47 -2.99 0.66 -11.50
C ASN A 47 -2.28 -0.64 -11.90
N ALA A 48 -0.98 -0.58 -12.19
CA ALA A 48 -0.19 -1.75 -12.54
C ALA A 48 -0.09 -2.76 -11.38
N ILE A 49 0.12 -2.27 -10.15
CA ILE A 49 0.16 -3.12 -8.95
C ILE A 49 -1.21 -3.76 -8.69
N GLU A 50 -2.30 -2.99 -8.77
CA GLU A 50 -3.65 -3.52 -8.58
C GLU A 50 -4.00 -4.59 -9.63
N THR A 51 -3.62 -4.35 -10.89
CA THR A 51 -3.83 -5.30 -11.98
C THR A 51 -3.02 -6.58 -11.75
N SER A 52 -1.74 -6.44 -11.39
CA SER A 52 -0.87 -7.58 -11.08
C SER A 52 -1.39 -8.42 -9.91
N ARG A 53 -1.90 -7.78 -8.85
CA ARG A 53 -2.52 -8.48 -7.71
C ARG A 53 -3.73 -9.30 -8.14
N LYS A 54 -4.60 -8.74 -8.99
CA LYS A 54 -5.76 -9.48 -9.55
C LYS A 54 -5.32 -10.68 -10.37
N GLN A 55 -4.38 -10.47 -11.29
CA GLN A 55 -3.82 -11.53 -12.12
C GLN A 55 -3.22 -12.68 -11.30
N ILE A 56 -2.51 -12.38 -10.21
CA ILE A 56 -1.99 -13.43 -9.30
C ILE A 56 -3.12 -14.24 -8.67
N ILE A 57 -4.18 -13.58 -8.21
CA ILE A 57 -5.35 -14.24 -7.58
C ILE A 57 -6.09 -15.12 -8.61
N GLU A 58 -6.23 -14.63 -9.84
CA GLU A 58 -6.90 -15.32 -10.95
C GLU A 58 -6.04 -16.45 -11.54
N GLY A 59 -4.75 -16.54 -11.17
CA GLY A 59 -3.80 -17.50 -11.72
C GLY A 59 -3.22 -17.08 -13.08
N ASP A 60 -3.49 -15.85 -13.51
CA ASP A 60 -3.03 -15.22 -14.75
C ASP A 60 -1.59 -14.70 -14.61
N PHE A 61 -0.67 -15.58 -14.20
CA PHE A 61 0.75 -15.30 -14.17
C PHE A 61 1.55 -16.47 -14.75
N ARG A 62 2.78 -16.19 -15.18
CA ARG A 62 3.73 -17.23 -15.60
C ARG A 62 4.94 -17.21 -14.71
N LYS A 63 5.45 -18.39 -14.38
CA LYS A 63 6.68 -18.50 -13.61
C LYS A 63 7.87 -18.16 -14.49
N ASN A 64 8.92 -17.64 -13.86
CA ASN A 64 10.13 -17.27 -14.57
C ASN A 64 10.74 -18.45 -15.33
N GLU A 65 10.71 -19.65 -14.75
CA GLU A 65 11.24 -20.87 -15.37
C GLU A 65 10.48 -21.26 -16.64
N GLU A 66 9.16 -21.07 -16.65
CA GLU A 66 8.29 -21.34 -17.81
C GLU A 66 8.64 -20.38 -18.96
N VAL A 67 8.75 -19.09 -18.65
CA VAL A 67 9.11 -18.05 -19.62
C VAL A 67 10.50 -18.30 -20.20
N LEU A 68 11.49 -18.64 -19.36
CA LEU A 68 12.85 -18.94 -19.81
C LEU A 68 12.91 -20.19 -20.70
N SER A 69 12.11 -21.22 -20.39
CA SER A 69 12.01 -22.42 -21.22
C SER A 69 11.41 -22.11 -22.59
N ASP A 70 10.32 -21.33 -22.63
CA ASP A 70 9.67 -20.88 -23.87
C ASP A 70 10.65 -20.08 -24.74
N MET A 71 11.39 -19.14 -24.13
CA MET A 71 12.39 -18.33 -24.84
C MET A 71 13.50 -19.18 -25.44
N LYS A 72 14.05 -20.15 -24.68
CA LYS A 72 15.07 -21.08 -25.18
C LYS A 72 14.55 -21.92 -26.35
N THR A 73 13.29 -22.34 -26.28
CA THR A 73 12.65 -23.12 -27.34
C THR A 73 12.44 -22.28 -28.59
N TRP A 74 12.00 -21.02 -28.44
CA TRP A 74 11.84 -20.09 -29.55
C TRP A 74 13.17 -19.80 -30.26
N LEU A 75 14.25 -19.55 -29.51
CA LEU A 75 15.59 -19.32 -30.06
C LEU A 75 16.13 -20.51 -30.88
N LYS A 76 15.72 -21.74 -30.56
CA LYS A 76 16.14 -22.96 -31.29
C LYS A 76 15.32 -23.24 -32.55
N LYS A 77 14.16 -22.57 -32.70
CA LYS A 77 13.27 -22.71 -33.87
C LYS A 77 13.54 -21.66 -34.94
N GLN A 78 14.42 -20.70 -34.66
CA GLN A 78 15.09 -19.85 -35.65
C GLN A 78 16.25 -20.64 -36.28
#